data_AF-A0A540V1S9-F1
#
_entry.id   AF-A0A540V1S9-F1
#
_cell.length_a   1.000
_cell.length_b   1.000
_cell.length_c   1.000
_cell.angle_alpha   90.00
_cell.angle_beta   90.00
_cell.angle_gamma   90.00
#
_symmetry.space_group_name_H-M   'P 1'
#
loop_
_entity.id
_entity.type
_entity.pdbx_description
1 polymer ?
#
loop_
_entity_poly.entity_id
_entity_poly.type
_entity_poly.pdbx_seq_one_letter_code
_entity_poly.pdbx_strand_id
1 'polypeptide(L)'
;MKEEKIINFQQYRNEKIIHDLREYPDSYEYMMVREYEKQFHFTHTECIQMDDCFAQLVRFGRCHKMVSVVFFKDHWTVPKILEFLTEHRIEMFDPAANPIEIQNAAELIDAKLFRGHPLVLYKKGNKNFILDPNNLEEVTEMYEQYNKITHTGIAEKVMKENINVD
;
A
#
# COMPACT_ATOMS: atom_id res chain seq x y z
N MET A 1 -28.57 9.07 -32.02
CA MET A 1 -27.23 9.58 -31.66
C MET A 1 -26.71 8.74 -30.51
N LYS A 2 -25.59 8.03 -30.69
CA LYS A 2 -24.89 7.41 -29.56
C LYS A 2 -24.08 8.53 -28.90
N GLU A 3 -24.36 8.83 -27.65
CA GLU A 3 -23.51 9.73 -26.86
C GLU A 3 -22.14 9.05 -26.70
N GLU A 4 -21.12 9.63 -27.31
CA GLU A 4 -19.74 9.27 -27.03
C GLU A 4 -19.43 9.73 -25.61
N LYS A 5 -19.48 8.78 -24.66
CA LYS A 5 -19.13 9.03 -23.27
C LYS A 5 -17.62 9.26 -23.21
N ILE A 6 -17.19 10.53 -23.17
CA ILE A 6 -15.79 10.89 -22.95
C ILE A 6 -15.43 10.41 -21.54
N ILE A 7 -14.70 9.29 -21.45
CA ILE A 7 -14.20 8.78 -20.18
C ILE A 7 -12.95 9.59 -19.83
N ASN A 8 -13.05 10.45 -18.83
CA ASN A 8 -11.86 11.09 -18.25
C ASN A 8 -10.99 10.00 -17.60
N PHE A 9 -9.76 9.82 -18.12
CA PHE A 9 -8.84 8.78 -17.66
C PHE A 9 -8.52 8.88 -16.16
N GLN A 10 -8.39 10.12 -15.64
CA GLN A 10 -8.15 10.38 -14.23
C GLN A 10 -9.33 9.93 -13.38
N GLN A 11 -10.56 10.22 -13.85
CA GLN A 11 -11.78 9.82 -13.18
C GLN A 11 -11.92 8.28 -13.13
N TYR A 12 -11.67 7.59 -14.24
CA TYR A 12 -11.70 6.12 -14.28
C TYR A 12 -10.65 5.49 -13.35
N ARG A 13 -9.44 6.05 -13.31
CA ARG A 13 -8.37 5.59 -12.42
C ARG A 13 -8.76 5.77 -10.96
N ASN A 14 -9.30 6.93 -10.61
CA ASN A 14 -9.76 7.23 -9.25
C ASN A 14 -10.90 6.30 -8.84
N GLU A 15 -11.86 6.03 -9.73
CA GLU A 15 -12.96 5.10 -9.45
C GLU A 15 -12.45 3.70 -9.08
N LYS A 16 -11.41 3.21 -9.77
CA LYS A 16 -10.80 1.92 -9.44
C LYS A 16 -10.13 1.95 -8.06
N ILE A 17 -9.39 3.01 -7.75
CA ILE A 17 -8.73 3.15 -6.44
C ILE A 17 -9.77 3.21 -5.32
N ILE A 18 -10.82 4.03 -5.50
CA ILE A 18 -11.93 4.17 -4.54
C ILE A 18 -12.63 2.82 -4.30
N HIS A 19 -12.83 2.03 -5.35
CA HIS A 19 -13.45 0.71 -5.22
C HIS A 19 -12.67 -0.22 -4.29
N ASP A 20 -11.34 -0.08 -4.27
CA ASP A 20 -10.44 -0.91 -3.48
C ASP A 20 -10.05 -0.24 -2.14
N LEU A 21 -10.63 0.92 -1.83
CA LEU A 21 -10.45 1.63 -0.56
C LEU A 21 -11.59 1.27 0.42
N ARG A 22 -11.22 0.90 1.64
CA ARG A 22 -12.13 0.72 2.78
C ARG A 22 -11.91 1.81 3.81
N GLU A 23 -12.97 2.14 4.53
CA GLU A 23 -12.92 3.11 5.61
C GLU A 23 -13.24 2.42 6.94
N TYR A 24 -12.41 2.73 7.92
CA TYR A 24 -12.54 2.35 9.33
C TYR A 24 -12.69 3.62 10.16
N PRO A 25 -13.07 3.53 11.45
CA PRO A 25 -13.25 4.73 12.28
C PRO A 25 -12.02 5.65 12.35
N ASP A 26 -10.82 5.07 12.39
CA ASP A 26 -9.54 5.74 12.62
C ASP A 26 -8.61 5.77 11.38
N SER A 27 -8.97 5.03 10.33
CA SER A 27 -8.06 4.77 9.21
C SER A 27 -8.80 4.49 7.90
N TYR A 28 -8.04 4.54 6.81
CA TYR A 28 -8.41 4.02 5.50
C TYR A 28 -7.47 2.86 5.13
N GLU A 29 -8.00 1.85 4.45
CA GLU A 29 -7.22 0.72 3.94
C GLU A 29 -7.38 0.65 2.42
N TYR A 30 -6.28 0.78 1.68
CA TYR A 30 -6.24 0.48 0.25
C TYR A 30 -5.83 -0.97 0.02
N MET A 31 -6.76 -1.79 -0.48
CA MET A 31 -6.53 -3.19 -0.76
C MET A 31 -5.75 -3.38 -2.06
N MET A 32 -4.56 -3.96 -1.97
CA MET A 32 -3.80 -4.41 -3.14
C MET A 32 -4.23 -5.80 -3.60
N VAL A 33 -4.69 -6.63 -2.66
CA VAL A 33 -5.30 -7.94 -2.93
C VAL A 33 -6.73 -7.93 -2.41
N ARG A 34 -7.71 -8.01 -3.31
CA ARG A 34 -9.13 -7.95 -2.93
C ARG A 34 -9.53 -9.14 -2.06
N GLU A 35 -10.23 -8.89 -0.96
CA GLU A 35 -10.71 -9.95 -0.05
C GLU A 35 -9.59 -10.91 0.40
N TYR A 36 -8.39 -10.38 0.64
CA TYR A 36 -7.22 -11.17 1.02
C TYR A 36 -7.45 -12.00 2.28
N GLU A 37 -8.38 -11.61 3.15
CA GLU A 37 -8.80 -12.33 4.34
C GLU A 37 -9.49 -13.66 4.02
N LYS A 38 -10.12 -13.77 2.84
CA LYS A 38 -10.71 -15.03 2.35
C LYS A 38 -9.70 -15.86 1.56
N GLN A 39 -8.70 -15.21 0.97
CA GLN A 39 -7.69 -15.86 0.13
C GLN A 39 -6.54 -16.46 0.94
N PHE A 40 -6.21 -15.87 2.08
CA PHE A 40 -5.08 -16.27 2.91
C PHE A 40 -5.56 -16.73 4.29
N HIS A 41 -5.08 -17.89 4.72
CA HIS A 41 -5.24 -18.35 6.09
C HIS A 41 -4.12 -17.77 6.96
N PHE A 42 -4.36 -16.62 7.57
CA PHE A 42 -3.45 -15.99 8.53
C PHE A 42 -4.17 -15.67 9.85
N THR A 43 -3.40 -15.58 10.94
CA THR A 43 -3.91 -15.25 12.27
C THR A 43 -3.67 -13.78 12.65
N HIS A 44 -2.66 -13.15 12.06
CA HIS A 44 -2.32 -11.74 12.26
C HIS A 44 -1.75 -11.14 10.96
N THR A 45 -1.84 -9.82 10.87
CA THR A 45 -1.15 -9.01 9.86
C THR A 45 0.00 -8.26 10.52
N GLU A 46 1.06 -8.05 9.74
CA GLU A 46 2.21 -7.24 10.13
C GLU A 46 2.04 -5.87 9.45
N CYS A 47 2.16 -4.78 10.20
CA CYS A 47 2.01 -3.43 9.68
C CYS A 47 3.34 -2.67 9.79
N ILE A 48 4.01 -2.47 8.66
CA ILE A 48 5.33 -1.83 8.59
C ILE A 48 5.15 -0.38 8.15
N GLN A 49 5.62 0.58 8.95
CA GLN A 49 5.58 1.99 8.57
C GLN A 49 6.47 2.24 7.36
N MET A 50 5.92 2.94 6.36
CA MET A 50 6.59 3.41 5.15
C MET A 50 6.28 4.91 5.02
N ASP A 51 7.24 5.75 5.43
CA ASP A 51 7.02 7.19 5.60
C ASP A 51 5.78 7.49 6.45
N ASP A 52 4.78 8.20 5.92
CA ASP A 52 3.55 8.57 6.64
C ASP A 52 2.40 7.53 6.52
N CYS A 53 2.64 6.37 5.91
CA CYS A 53 1.65 5.30 5.75
C CYS A 53 2.18 3.94 6.22
N PHE A 54 1.34 2.90 6.19
CA PHE A 54 1.71 1.58 6.70
C PHE A 54 1.45 0.50 5.65
N ALA A 55 2.49 -0.23 5.26
CA ALA A 55 2.36 -1.42 4.44
C ALA A 55 1.88 -2.57 5.31
N GLN A 56 0.79 -3.24 4.90
CA GLN A 56 0.23 -4.36 5.63
C GLN A 56 0.53 -5.67 4.91
N LEU A 57 1.11 -6.61 5.66
CA LEU A 57 1.58 -7.89 5.15
C LEU A 57 0.87 -9.04 5.86
N VAL A 58 0.65 -10.12 5.10
CA VAL A 58 0.23 -11.42 5.65
C VAL A 58 1.34 -12.43 5.46
N ARG A 59 1.49 -13.31 6.44
CA ARG A 59 2.34 -14.49 6.29
C ARG A 59 1.56 -15.59 5.56
N PHE A 60 2.12 -16.09 4.46
CA PHE A 60 1.59 -17.23 3.72
C PHE A 60 2.67 -18.30 3.61
N GLY A 61 2.56 -19.32 4.45
CA GLY A 61 3.59 -20.37 4.59
C GLY A 61 4.91 -19.79 5.11
N ARG A 62 5.95 -19.84 4.27
CA ARG A 62 7.29 -19.28 4.57
C ARG A 62 7.51 -17.88 3.98
N CYS A 63 6.57 -17.38 3.18
CA CYS A 63 6.69 -16.10 2.50
C CYS A 63 5.81 -15.05 3.19
N HIS A 64 6.17 -13.78 2.99
CA HIS A 64 5.35 -12.64 3.37
C HIS A 64 4.81 -11.99 2.09
N LYS A 65 3.56 -11.53 2.13
CA LYS A 65 2.93 -10.87 1.01
C LYS A 65 2.26 -9.60 1.48
N MET A 66 2.61 -8.49 0.86
CA MET A 66 1.91 -7.23 1.04
C MET A 66 0.50 -7.32 0.43
N VAL A 67 -0.51 -6.98 1.21
CA VAL A 67 -1.93 -7.14 0.84
C VAL A 67 -2.70 -5.83 0.83
N SER A 68 -2.28 -4.84 1.62
CA SER A 68 -2.91 -3.54 1.68
C SER A 68 -1.95 -2.46 2.18
N VAL A 69 -2.39 -1.21 2.07
CA VAL A 69 -1.72 -0.02 2.64
C VAL A 69 -2.73 0.70 3.53
N VAL A 70 -2.33 1.00 4.76
CA VAL A 70 -3.15 1.67 5.77
C VAL A 70 -2.73 3.12 5.92
N PHE A 71 -3.72 4.00 6.00
CA PHE A 71 -3.58 5.45 6.12
C PHE A 71 -4.41 5.94 7.30
N PHE A 72 -3.77 6.43 8.37
CA PHE A 72 -4.49 6.94 9.55
C PHE A 72 -5.10 8.32 9.30
N LYS A 73 -6.36 8.52 9.73
CA LYS A 73 -7.15 9.73 9.45
C LYS A 73 -6.56 11.00 10.06
N ASP A 74 -5.71 10.87 11.08
CA ASP A 74 -5.00 12.00 11.69
C ASP A 74 -4.12 12.75 10.67
N HIS A 75 -3.66 12.06 9.62
CA HIS A 75 -2.76 12.62 8.61
C HIS A 75 -3.36 12.59 7.18
N TRP A 76 -4.30 11.67 6.94
CA TRP A 76 -4.78 11.32 5.61
C TRP A 76 -6.26 11.62 5.38
N THR A 77 -6.56 12.04 4.15
CA THR A 77 -7.92 12.17 3.62
C THR A 77 -8.02 11.39 2.31
N VAL A 78 -9.23 11.03 1.88
CA VAL A 78 -9.43 10.33 0.61
C VAL A 78 -8.76 11.06 -0.57
N PRO A 79 -8.91 12.38 -0.77
CA PRO A 79 -8.21 13.09 -1.85
C PRO A 79 -6.68 12.93 -1.79
N LYS A 80 -6.07 13.07 -0.60
CA LYS A 80 -4.62 12.86 -0.42
C LYS A 80 -4.21 11.43 -0.74
N ILE A 81 -5.02 10.44 -0.36
CA ILE A 81 -4.75 9.02 -0.67
C ILE A 81 -4.80 8.78 -2.18
N LEU A 82 -5.78 9.35 -2.89
CA LEU A 82 -5.90 9.21 -4.34
C LEU A 82 -4.70 9.83 -5.07
N GLU A 83 -4.25 11.01 -4.64
CA GLU A 83 -3.05 11.66 -5.16
C GLU A 83 -1.81 10.81 -4.86
N PHE A 84 -1.65 10.37 -3.62
CA PHE A 84 -0.53 9.53 -3.21
C PHE A 84 -0.45 8.23 -4.01
N LEU A 85 -1.54 7.46 -4.10
CA LEU A 85 -1.57 6.23 -4.89
C LEU A 85 -1.44 6.49 -6.40
N THR A 86 -1.72 7.72 -6.83
CA THR A 86 -1.48 8.15 -8.20
C THR A 86 0.01 8.29 -8.47
N GLU A 87 0.73 9.00 -7.59
CA GLU A 87 2.12 9.40 -7.79
C GLU A 87 3.14 8.42 -7.22
N HIS A 88 2.77 7.63 -6.22
CA HIS A 88 3.69 6.79 -5.44
C HIS A 88 3.37 5.31 -5.62
N ARG A 89 4.36 4.48 -5.30
CA ARG A 89 4.25 3.03 -5.30
C ARG A 89 5.03 2.47 -4.11
N ILE A 90 4.38 1.55 -3.41
CA ILE A 90 5.01 0.69 -2.42
C ILE A 90 5.15 -0.67 -3.05
N GLU A 91 6.34 -1.26 -2.95
CA GLU A 91 6.65 -2.60 -3.44
C GLU A 91 7.41 -3.39 -2.40
N MET A 92 7.18 -4.70 -2.43
CA MET A 92 7.90 -5.68 -1.65
C MET A 92 8.57 -6.63 -2.61
N PHE A 93 9.88 -6.83 -2.45
CA PHE A 93 10.68 -7.70 -3.28
C PHE A 93 10.95 -9.02 -2.55
N ASP A 94 11.22 -10.07 -3.33
CA ASP A 94 11.71 -11.33 -2.76
C ASP A 94 13.06 -11.10 -2.06
N PRO A 95 13.42 -11.96 -1.09
CA PRO A 95 14.71 -11.87 -0.43
C PRO A 95 15.83 -12.00 -1.45
N ALA A 96 16.69 -10.98 -1.51
CA ALA A 96 17.79 -10.92 -2.46
C ALA A 96 19.08 -10.54 -1.73
N ALA A 97 20.16 -11.27 -2.02
CA ALA A 97 21.51 -10.89 -1.60
C ALA A 97 22.20 -9.96 -2.61
N ASN A 98 21.64 -9.87 -3.82
CA ASN A 98 22.16 -9.04 -4.90
C ASN A 98 21.35 -7.74 -5.00
N PRO A 99 21.94 -6.66 -5.56
CA PRO A 99 21.22 -5.43 -5.84
C PRO A 99 19.97 -5.66 -6.69
N ILE A 100 18.88 -5.00 -6.31
CA ILE A 100 17.60 -4.99 -7.03
C ILE A 100 17.47 -3.71 -7.85
N GLU A 101 16.93 -3.82 -9.06
CA GLU A 101 16.63 -2.67 -9.91
C GLU A 101 15.20 -2.20 -9.68
N ILE A 102 15.05 -0.96 -9.22
CA ILE A 102 13.77 -0.27 -9.13
C ILE A 102 13.58 0.55 -10.40
N GLN A 103 12.65 0.12 -11.25
CA GLN A 103 12.37 0.77 -12.53
C GLN A 103 11.23 1.79 -12.41
N ASN A 104 11.24 2.80 -13.29
CA ASN A 104 10.19 3.83 -13.37
C ASN A 104 9.97 4.58 -12.05
N ALA A 105 11.05 4.92 -11.37
CA ALA A 105 11.04 5.77 -10.20
C ALA A 105 11.61 7.16 -10.53
N ALA A 106 11.07 8.20 -9.91
CA ALA A 106 11.65 9.54 -9.92
C ALA A 106 12.61 9.72 -8.73
N GLU A 107 12.23 9.14 -7.59
CA GLU A 107 12.86 9.30 -6.27
C GLU A 107 12.51 8.11 -5.37
N LEU A 108 13.47 7.64 -4.57
CA LEU A 108 13.26 6.70 -3.48
C LEU A 108 12.96 7.51 -2.21
N ILE A 109 11.86 7.22 -1.53
CA ILE A 109 11.40 7.97 -0.36
C ILE A 109 11.76 7.21 0.92
N ASP A 110 11.45 5.90 0.97
CA ASP A 110 11.73 5.05 2.10
C ASP A 110 12.08 3.63 1.62
N ALA A 111 13.03 2.99 2.28
CA ALA A 111 13.44 1.63 1.98
C ALA A 111 13.98 0.93 3.23
N LYS A 112 13.52 -0.29 3.48
CA LYS A 112 13.93 -1.11 4.62
C LYS A 112 13.77 -2.60 4.32
N LEU A 113 14.36 -3.45 5.15
CA LEU A 113 14.14 -4.90 5.12
C LEU A 113 13.11 -5.29 6.16
N PHE A 114 12.23 -6.21 5.78
CA PHE A 114 11.41 -6.97 6.70
C PHE A 114 11.62 -8.46 6.45
N ARG A 115 12.28 -9.14 7.39
CA ARG A 115 12.67 -10.56 7.32
C ARG A 115 13.42 -10.85 6.03
N GLY A 116 14.39 -10.00 5.69
CA GLY A 116 15.20 -10.06 4.48
C GLY A 116 14.48 -9.66 3.19
N HIS A 117 13.21 -9.26 3.24
CA HIS A 117 12.48 -8.76 2.06
C HIS A 117 12.60 -7.24 1.98
N PRO A 118 13.14 -6.68 0.89
CA PRO A 118 13.12 -5.23 0.69
C PRO A 118 11.69 -4.71 0.51
N LEU A 119 11.30 -3.75 1.34
CA LEU A 119 10.13 -2.92 1.15
C LEU A 119 10.60 -1.53 0.71
N VAL A 120 10.03 -1.03 -0.38
CA VAL A 120 10.46 0.22 -1.01
C VAL A 120 9.23 1.08 -1.32
N LEU A 121 9.25 2.31 -0.84
CA LEU A 121 8.34 3.38 -1.22
C LEU A 121 9.08 4.36 -2.13
N TYR A 122 8.50 4.63 -3.30
CA TYR A 122 9.10 5.53 -4.26
C TYR A 122 8.05 6.35 -5.01
N LYS A 123 8.45 7.53 -5.49
CA LYS A 123 7.66 8.33 -6.43
C LYS A 123 7.84 7.79 -7.84
N LYS A 124 6.77 7.57 -8.58
CA LYS A 124 6.79 7.08 -9.97
C LYS A 124 7.44 8.11 -10.88
N GLY A 125 8.21 7.63 -11.85
CA GLY A 125 8.95 8.45 -12.80
C GLY A 125 9.52 7.61 -13.94
N ASN A 126 10.65 8.04 -14.48
CA ASN A 126 11.28 7.46 -15.66
C ASN A 126 12.77 7.10 -15.46
N LYS A 127 13.24 7.09 -14.21
CA LYS A 127 14.61 6.68 -13.87
C LYS A 127 14.61 5.27 -13.29
N ASN A 128 15.79 4.66 -13.32
CA ASN A 128 16.05 3.40 -12.65
C ASN A 128 17.01 3.65 -11.49
N PHE A 129 16.76 2.96 -10.37
CA PHE A 129 17.63 2.98 -9.20
C PHE A 129 18.13 1.57 -8.92
N ILE A 130 19.39 1.46 -8.54
CA ILE A 130 19.95 0.21 -8.04
C ILE A 130 19.97 0.31 -6.53
N LEU A 131 19.24 -0.60 -5.88
CA LEU A 131 19.14 -0.68 -4.44
C LEU A 131 19.85 -1.94 -3.97
N ASP A 132 20.88 -1.80 -3.15
CA ASP A 132 21.57 -2.93 -2.53
C ASP A 132 20.89 -3.28 -1.20
N PRO A 133 20.24 -4.46 -1.07
CA PRO A 133 19.57 -4.87 0.15
C PRO A 133 20.49 -4.86 1.38
N ASN A 134 21.80 -5.04 1.21
CA ASN A 134 22.74 -5.06 2.33
C ASN A 134 22.92 -3.69 2.99
N ASN A 135 22.51 -2.61 2.32
CA ASN A 135 22.57 -1.24 2.85
C ASN A 135 21.25 -0.81 3.52
N LEU A 136 20.25 -1.69 3.57
CA LEU A 136 18.95 -1.40 4.16
C LEU A 136 18.89 -1.84 5.62
N GLU A 137 18.19 -1.05 6.44
CA GLU A 137 17.94 -1.40 7.84
C GLU A 137 16.90 -2.54 7.93
N GLU A 138 17.19 -3.56 8.73
CA GLU A 138 16.25 -4.65 9.03
C GLU A 138 15.37 -4.28 10.22
N VAL A 139 14.07 -4.17 9.97
CA VAL A 139 13.10 -3.64 10.95
C VAL A 139 12.25 -4.72 11.61
N THR A 140 12.47 -6.02 11.31
CA THR A 140 11.65 -7.13 11.84
C THR A 140 11.36 -7.03 13.33
N GLU A 141 12.40 -6.88 14.15
CA GLU A 141 12.27 -6.93 15.62
C GLU A 141 11.42 -5.77 16.17
N MET A 142 11.45 -4.62 15.49
CA MET A 142 10.66 -3.45 15.89
C MET A 142 9.16 -3.69 15.76
N TYR A 143 8.74 -4.54 14.81
CA TYR A 143 7.33 -4.79 14.53
C TYR A 143 6.79 -6.11 15.11
N GLU A 144 7.68 -7.05 15.46
CA GLU A 144 7.27 -8.29 16.14
C GLU A 144 6.57 -8.02 17.50
N GLN A 145 6.82 -6.88 18.13
CA GLN A 145 6.21 -6.49 19.41
C GLN A 145 4.82 -5.82 19.29
N TYR A 146 4.46 -5.29 18.11
CA TYR A 146 3.21 -4.52 17.89
C TYR A 146 2.06 -5.33 17.27
N ASN A 147 2.21 -6.65 17.17
CA ASN A 147 1.21 -7.58 16.62
C ASN A 147 -0.12 -7.58 17.42
N LYS A 148 -1.02 -6.64 17.14
CA LYS A 148 -2.46 -6.74 17.43
C LYS A 148 -3.28 -5.65 16.73
N ILE A 149 -3.69 -5.90 15.49
CA ILE A 149 -4.93 -5.32 14.96
C ILE A 149 -5.80 -6.48 14.45
N THR A 150 -6.83 -6.81 15.23
CA THR A 150 -7.82 -7.85 14.91
C THR A 150 -9.21 -7.22 14.86
N HIS A 151 -9.52 -6.40 13.84
CA HIS A 151 -10.88 -5.86 13.69
C HIS A 151 -11.35 -5.81 12.23
N THR A 152 -11.62 -7.00 11.65
CA THR A 152 -12.31 -7.15 10.36
C THR A 152 -13.85 -6.99 10.46
N GLY A 153 -14.38 -6.61 11.62
CA GLY A 153 -15.82 -6.54 11.89
C GLY A 153 -16.49 -5.16 11.77
N ILE A 154 -15.74 -4.08 11.52
CA ILE A 154 -16.23 -2.68 11.57
C ILE A 154 -15.85 -1.90 10.29
N ALA A 155 -15.72 -2.58 9.16
CA ALA A 155 -15.43 -1.90 7.89
C ALA A 155 -16.73 -1.36 7.27
N GLU A 156 -16.85 -0.04 7.14
CA GLU A 156 -17.90 0.58 6.33
C GLU A 156 -17.35 0.91 4.94
N LYS A 157 -18.16 0.66 3.91
CA LYS A 157 -17.77 0.99 2.53
C LYS A 157 -17.93 2.49 2.32
N VAL A 158 -16.87 3.19 1.88
CA VAL A 158 -16.93 4.61 1.56
C VAL A 158 -18.05 4.85 0.54
N MET A 159 -19.07 5.63 0.94
CA MET A 159 -20.19 5.98 0.06
C MET A 159 -19.82 7.17 -0.84
N LYS A 160 -20.25 7.10 -2.10
CA LYS A 160 -19.90 8.03 -3.19
C LYS A 160 -20.36 9.49 -2.98
N GLU A 161 -21.18 9.78 -1.98
CA GLU A 161 -21.92 11.05 -1.88
C GLU A 161 -21.13 12.20 -1.24
N ASN A 162 -19.91 11.95 -0.71
CA ASN A 162 -19.10 12.97 -0.03
C ASN A 162 -17.89 13.49 -0.84
N ILE A 163 -17.83 13.23 -2.15
CA ILE A 163 -16.73 13.72 -3.00
C ILE A 163 -17.28 14.74 -3.99
N ASN A 164 -17.49 15.98 -3.53
CA ASN A 164 -17.43 17.13 -4.43
C ASN A 164 -15.95 17.38 -4.72
N VAL A 165 -15.50 16.94 -5.89
CA VAL A 165 -14.30 17.48 -6.51
C VAL A 165 -14.77 18.66 -7.35
N ASP A 166 -14.49 19.87 -6.88
CA ASP A 166 -14.54 21.06 -7.75
C ASP A 166 -13.39 20.99 -8.78
#